data_AF-A0A2G2DU18-F1
#
_entry.id   AF-A0A2G2DU18-F1
#
_cell.length_a   1.000
_cell.length_b   1.000
_cell.length_c   1.000
_cell.angle_alpha   90.00
_cell.angle_beta   90.00
_cell.angle_gamma   90.00
#
_symmetry.space_group_name_H-M   'P 1'
#
loop_
_entity.id
_entity.type
_entity.pdbx_description
1 polymer ?
#
loop_
_entity_poly.entity_id
_entity_poly.type
_entity_poly.pdbx_seq_one_letter_code
_entity_poly.pdbx_strand_id
1 'polypeptide(L)'
;MNNWFTVKVKYTKQLDNGALKRVSEPYLLAAMTFTDAEARIYEELGQIIRGEFNVVGISRTEIHDIFAYDDADVWYKCKVRYESMDADTEKAKKVNQNFLVSAESVKEAYERIQESLSTLMVDFEIPSIIVSPIVEIFPYTEELDKELSRRPAEEVKKVEEEEEDDAQKGKVVFSASGSGVDDEDEDEEIEEEEESEIEDEFDGE
;
A
#
# COMPACT_ATOMS: atom_id res chain seq x y z
N MET A 1 16.80 -7.67 6.55
CA MET A 1 16.72 -6.33 7.18
C MET A 1 15.42 -5.73 6.69
N ASN A 2 14.38 -5.75 7.53
CA ASN A 2 13.04 -5.36 7.10
C ASN A 2 12.98 -3.84 7.11
N ASN A 3 12.79 -3.24 5.94
CA ASN A 3 12.53 -1.80 5.85
C ASN A 3 11.03 -1.59 6.01
N TRP A 4 10.66 -0.85 7.05
CA TRP A 4 9.27 -0.51 7.30
C TRP A 4 8.92 0.83 6.68
N PHE A 5 7.76 0.90 6.03
CA PHE A 5 7.24 2.08 5.38
C PHE A 5 5.86 2.37 5.96
N THR A 6 5.67 3.59 6.44
CA THR A 6 4.35 4.09 6.83
C THR A 6 3.70 4.69 5.58
N VAL A 7 2.58 4.11 5.16
CA VAL A 7 1.79 4.55 4.02
C VAL A 7 0.49 5.17 4.54
N LYS A 8 0.25 6.45 4.24
CA LYS A 8 -0.99 7.12 4.61
C LYS A 8 -1.98 7.02 3.47
N VAL A 9 -3.12 6.38 3.73
CA VAL A 9 -4.17 6.18 2.73
C VAL A 9 -5.40 7.00 3.11
N LYS A 10 -6.04 7.60 2.11
CA LYS A 10 -7.29 8.34 2.27
C LYS A 10 -8.35 7.66 1.43
N TYR A 11 -9.44 7.26 2.07
CA TYR A 11 -10.53 6.57 1.42
C TYR A 11 -11.87 6.95 2.03
N THR A 12 -12.95 6.63 1.32
CA THR A 12 -14.31 6.89 1.81
C THR A 12 -14.83 5.63 2.48
N LYS A 13 -14.99 5.66 3.81
CA LYS A 13 -15.57 4.56 4.58
C LYS A 13 -17.06 4.81 4.76
N GLN A 14 -17.88 3.79 4.50
CA GLN A 14 -19.28 3.80 4.94
C GLN A 14 -19.30 3.54 6.44
N LEU A 15 -19.83 4.48 7.20
CA LEU A 15 -20.10 4.32 8.62
C LEU A 15 -21.38 3.47 8.80
N ASP A 16 -21.55 2.88 9.98
CA ASP A 16 -22.69 2.03 10.35
C ASP A 16 -24.05 2.73 10.23
N ASN A 17 -24.07 4.06 10.14
CA ASN A 17 -25.27 4.88 9.91
C ASN A 17 -25.59 5.11 8.42
N GLY A 18 -24.82 4.51 7.50
CA GLY A 18 -24.96 4.69 6.05
C GLY A 18 -24.32 5.97 5.49
N ALA A 19 -23.69 6.80 6.34
CA ALA A 19 -23.00 8.01 5.89
C ALA A 19 -21.60 7.68 5.35
N LEU A 20 -21.27 8.28 4.20
CA LEU A 20 -19.94 8.21 3.60
C LEU A 20 -19.04 9.26 4.26
N LYS A 21 -17.98 8.83 4.95
CA LYS A 21 -16.97 9.74 5.53
C LYS A 21 -15.60 9.46 4.95
N ARG A 22 -14.93 10.54 4.52
CA ARG A 22 -13.51 10.47 4.14
C ARG A 22 -12.66 10.35 5.40
N VAL A 23 -11.91 9.26 5.51
CA VAL A 23 -10.97 9.00 6.61
C VAL A 23 -9.55 8.95 6.05
N SER A 24 -8.57 9.25 6.89
CA SER A 24 -7.16 9.08 6.56
C SER A 24 -6.52 8.23 7.63
N GLU A 25 -6.02 7.07 7.21
CA GLU A 25 -5.51 6.03 8.08
C GLU A 25 -4.08 5.68 7.65
N PRO A 26 -3.11 5.64 8.60
CA PRO A 26 -1.77 5.19 8.30
C PRO A 26 -1.64 3.68 8.48
N TYR A 27 -1.02 3.04 7.50
CA TYR A 27 -0.70 1.61 7.47
C TYR A 27 0.81 1.43 7.50
N LEU A 28 1.28 0.33 8.06
CA LEU A 28 2.69 -0.01 8.09
C LEU A 28 2.95 -1.21 7.18
N LEU A 29 3.82 -1.06 6.18
CA LEU A 29 4.22 -2.13 5.28
C LEU A 29 5.71 -2.44 5.41
N ALA A 30 6.07 -3.72 5.36
CA ALA A 30 7.44 -4.11 5.06
C ALA A 30 7.62 -4.23 3.54
N ALA A 31 8.58 -3.48 3.00
CA ALA A 31 8.87 -3.42 1.57
C ALA A 31 10.37 -3.18 1.33
N MET A 32 10.84 -3.32 0.09
CA MET A 32 12.22 -2.97 -0.26
C MET A 32 12.36 -1.52 -0.75
N THR A 33 11.38 -1.02 -1.49
CA THR A 33 11.39 0.30 -2.13
C THR A 33 10.07 1.04 -1.95
N PHE A 34 10.04 2.34 -2.26
CA PHE A 34 8.80 3.12 -2.22
C PHE A 34 7.75 2.62 -3.22
N THR A 35 8.18 2.25 -4.42
CA THR A 35 7.30 1.70 -5.47
C THR A 35 6.73 0.34 -5.07
N ASP A 36 7.55 -0.51 -4.44
CA ASP A 36 7.13 -1.80 -3.91
C ASP A 36 6.10 -1.64 -2.78
N ALA A 37 6.35 -0.70 -1.85
CA ALA A 37 5.40 -0.36 -0.79
C ALA A 37 4.06 0.17 -1.35
N GLU A 38 4.10 0.96 -2.42
CA GLU A 38 2.90 1.47 -3.10
C GLU A 38 2.09 0.34 -3.75
N ALA A 39 2.74 -0.51 -4.55
CA ALA A 39 2.06 -1.62 -5.22
C ALA A 39 1.37 -2.55 -4.20
N ARG A 40 2.08 -2.92 -3.14
CA ARG A 40 1.54 -3.80 -2.10
C ARG A 40 0.37 -3.20 -1.33
N ILE A 41 0.42 -1.91 -0.99
CA ILE A 41 -0.73 -1.30 -0.29
C ILE A 41 -1.97 -1.30 -1.20
N TYR A 42 -1.77 -1.14 -2.52
CA TYR A 42 -2.89 -1.16 -3.45
C TYR A 42 -3.55 -2.55 -3.53
N GLU A 43 -2.75 -3.61 -3.50
CA GLU A 43 -3.25 -5.00 -3.50
C GLU A 43 -3.97 -5.37 -2.21
N GLU A 44 -3.36 -5.07 -1.05
CA GLU A 44 -3.93 -5.41 0.26
C GLU A 44 -5.20 -4.60 0.56
N LEU A 45 -5.13 -3.27 0.40
CA LEU A 45 -6.30 -2.41 0.66
C LEU A 45 -7.37 -2.54 -0.41
N GLY A 46 -7.02 -2.90 -1.65
CA GLY A 46 -7.99 -3.19 -2.70
C GLY A 46 -8.92 -4.35 -2.34
N GLN A 47 -8.45 -5.32 -1.56
CA GLN A 47 -9.27 -6.42 -1.06
C GLN A 47 -10.13 -6.01 0.14
N ILE A 48 -9.64 -5.11 0.99
CA ILE A 48 -10.28 -4.70 2.24
C ILE A 48 -11.33 -3.59 2.01
N ILE A 49 -11.00 -2.61 1.16
CA ILE A 49 -11.78 -1.39 0.95
C ILE A 49 -12.59 -1.53 -0.34
N ARG A 50 -13.93 -1.49 -0.22
CA ARG A 50 -14.80 -1.39 -1.39
C ARG A 50 -14.87 0.06 -1.88
N GLY A 51 -14.12 0.37 -2.94
CA GLY A 51 -14.18 1.66 -3.62
C GLY A 51 -12.80 2.21 -3.95
N GLU A 52 -12.77 3.46 -4.41
CA GLU A 52 -11.51 4.16 -4.70
C GLU A 52 -10.85 4.65 -3.41
N PHE A 53 -9.54 4.42 -3.30
CA PHE A 53 -8.68 5.01 -2.28
C PHE A 53 -7.47 5.64 -2.93
N ASN A 54 -6.89 6.61 -2.22
CA ASN A 54 -5.75 7.36 -2.70
C ASN A 54 -4.63 7.33 -1.66
N VAL A 55 -3.41 7.00 -2.10
CA VAL A 55 -2.22 7.04 -1.27
C VAL A 55 -1.74 8.50 -1.15
N VAL A 56 -1.88 9.07 0.05
CA VAL A 56 -1.53 10.47 0.34
C VAL A 56 -0.01 10.66 0.45
N GLY A 57 0.69 9.66 0.96
CA GLY A 57 2.14 9.73 1.09
C GLY A 57 2.73 8.48 1.72
N ILE A 58 3.99 8.23 1.36
CA ILE A 58 4.78 7.11 1.84
C ILE A 58 6.00 7.67 2.57
N SER A 59 6.30 7.15 3.76
CA SER A 59 7.43 7.59 4.56
C SER A 59 8.17 6.39 5.15
N ARG A 60 9.48 6.33 4.94
CA ARG A 60 10.31 5.29 5.54
C ARG A 60 10.35 5.47 7.06
N THR A 61 10.09 4.40 7.79
CA THR A 61 10.06 4.40 9.26
C THR A 61 11.04 3.36 9.78
N GLU A 62 11.97 3.80 10.63
CA GLU A 62 12.92 2.89 11.26
C GLU A 62 12.32 2.28 12.51
N ILE A 63 11.87 1.03 12.37
CA ILE A 63 11.38 0.17 13.44
C ILE A 63 12.33 -1.03 13.51
N HIS A 64 12.79 -1.34 14.70
CA HIS A 64 13.71 -2.45 14.93
C HIS A 64 12.98 -3.78 14.91
N ASP A 65 11.89 -3.88 15.68
CA ASP A 65 11.08 -5.09 15.77
C ASP A 65 9.62 -4.76 16.08
N ILE A 66 8.73 -5.71 15.76
CA ILE A 66 7.29 -5.61 15.93
C ILE A 66 6.79 -6.85 16.67
N PHE A 67 6.17 -6.63 17.82
CA PHE A 67 5.58 -7.67 18.64
C PHE A 67 4.06 -7.63 18.49
N ALA A 68 3.53 -8.51 17.64
CA ALA A 68 2.11 -8.69 17.44
C ALA A 68 1.58 -9.76 18.39
N TYR A 69 0.56 -9.40 19.16
CA TYR A 69 -0.23 -10.26 20.03
C TYR A 69 -1.69 -10.21 19.57
N ASP A 70 -2.35 -11.37 19.59
CA ASP A 70 -3.73 -11.57 19.09
C ASP A 70 -4.80 -11.02 20.04
N ASP A 71 -4.40 -10.59 21.24
CA ASP A 71 -5.27 -10.09 22.29
C ASP A 71 -5.57 -8.58 22.18
N ALA A 72 -4.90 -7.86 21.28
CA ALA A 72 -5.07 -6.41 21.14
C ALA A 72 -4.88 -5.89 19.71
N ASP A 73 -5.79 -5.00 19.29
CA ASP A 73 -5.74 -4.31 18.00
C ASP A 73 -5.06 -2.92 18.06
N VAL A 74 -4.62 -2.48 19.24
CA VAL A 74 -4.01 -1.14 19.42
C VAL A 74 -2.49 -1.25 19.45
N TRP A 75 -1.83 -0.48 18.59
CA TRP A 75 -0.38 -0.45 18.47
C TRP A 75 0.24 0.64 19.35
N TYR A 76 1.30 0.29 20.09
CA TYR A 76 2.10 1.20 20.89
C TYR A 76 3.53 1.26 20.38
N LYS A 77 4.02 2.47 20.12
CA LYS A 77 5.41 2.72 19.77
C LYS A 77 6.22 2.94 21.04
N CYS A 78 7.14 2.02 21.28
CA CYS A 78 8.02 2.02 22.44
C CYS A 78 9.43 2.42 22.01
N LYS A 79 9.95 3.51 22.57
CA LYS A 79 11.34 3.91 22.37
C LYS A 79 12.17 3.33 23.49
N VAL A 80 13.21 2.59 23.13
CA VAL A 80 14.11 1.91 24.05
C VAL A 80 15.52 2.45 23.83
N ARG A 81 16.25 2.68 24.90
CA ARG A 81 17.63 3.14 24.91
C ARG A 81 18.46 2.14 25.69
N TYR A 82 19.55 1.67 25.13
CA TYR A 82 20.51 0.84 25.85
C TYR A 82 21.95 1.25 25.51
N GLU A 83 22.88 0.87 26.36
CA GLU A 83 24.30 1.08 26.15
C GLU A 83 24.93 -0.20 25.60
N SER A 84 25.43 -0.13 24.36
CA SER A 84 26.19 -1.22 23.76
C SER A 84 27.68 -0.91 23.89
N MET A 85 28.45 -1.83 24.47
CA MET A 85 29.90 -1.80 24.36
C MET A 85 30.30 -2.29 22.97
N ASP A 86 31.05 -1.47 22.26
CA ASP A 86 31.71 -1.85 21.01
C ASP A 86 33.01 -2.59 21.38
N ALA A 87 33.26 -3.76 20.79
CA ALA A 87 34.42 -4.58 21.16
C ALA A 87 35.76 -3.98 20.65
N ASP A 88 35.70 -3.14 19.62
CA ASP A 88 36.86 -2.48 19.02
C ASP A 88 37.18 -1.14 19.69
N THR A 89 36.15 -0.45 20.16
CA THR A 89 36.27 0.84 20.83
C THR A 89 35.72 0.68 22.22
N GLU A 90 36.56 0.71 23.25
CA GLU A 90 36.22 0.61 24.69
C GLU A 90 35.33 1.78 25.22
N LYS A 91 34.46 2.31 24.36
CA LYS A 91 33.52 3.41 24.55
C LYS A 91 32.10 2.86 24.41
N ALA A 92 31.30 3.07 25.45
CA ALA A 92 29.88 2.77 25.41
C ALA A 92 29.16 3.65 24.36
N LYS A 93 28.44 3.02 23.43
CA LYS A 93 27.56 3.72 22.49
C LYS A 93 26.12 3.61 22.98
N LYS A 94 25.47 4.75 23.16
CA LYS A 94 24.03 4.82 23.41
C LYS A 94 23.29 4.53 22.11
N VAL A 95 22.60 3.40 22.06
CA VAL A 95 21.77 3.00 20.93
C VAL A 95 20.31 3.26 21.30
N ASN A 96 19.59 3.92 20.40
CA ASN A 96 18.16 4.13 20.53
C ASN A 96 17.46 3.27 19.48
N GLN A 97 16.55 2.41 19.92
CA GLN A 97 15.74 1.57 19.06
C GLN A 97 14.25 1.87 19.27
N ASN A 98 13.49 1.76 18.19
CA ASN A 98 12.04 1.89 18.23
C ASN A 98 11.43 0.50 18.04
N PHE A 99 10.55 0.13 18.94
CA PHE A 99 9.76 -1.09 18.89
C PHE A 99 8.29 -0.74 18.73
N LEU A 100 7.54 -1.66 18.14
CA LEU A 100 6.10 -1.57 18.05
C LEU A 100 5.50 -2.80 18.73
N VAL A 101 4.51 -2.62 19.59
CA VAL A 101 3.87 -3.70 20.34
C VAL A 101 2.36 -3.53 20.30
N SER A 102 1.60 -4.61 20.10
CA SER A 102 0.15 -4.56 20.31
C SER A 102 -0.20 -4.78 21.78
N ALA A 103 -1.08 -3.92 22.31
CA ALA A 103 -1.56 -4.04 23.68
C ALA A 103 -2.91 -3.34 23.89
N GLU A 104 -3.63 -3.66 24.95
CA GLU A 104 -4.86 -2.94 25.29
C GLU A 104 -4.55 -1.64 26.04
N SER A 105 -3.47 -1.62 26.84
CA SER A 105 -3.10 -0.51 27.71
C SER A 105 -1.60 -0.23 27.73
N VAL A 106 -1.22 1.01 28.07
CA VAL A 106 0.19 1.44 28.20
C VAL A 106 0.95 0.58 29.22
N LYS A 107 0.29 0.19 30.33
CA LYS A 107 0.92 -0.66 31.35
C LYS A 107 1.28 -2.03 30.79
N GLU A 108 0.36 -2.61 30.04
CA GLU A 108 0.53 -3.92 29.44
C GLU A 108 1.59 -3.89 28.33
N ALA A 109 1.59 -2.84 27.50
CA ALA A 109 2.64 -2.60 26.51
C ALA A 109 4.04 -2.55 27.15
N TYR A 110 4.16 -1.91 28.32
CA TYR A 110 5.41 -1.88 29.09
C TYR A 110 5.82 -3.27 29.57
N GLU A 111 4.89 -4.03 30.15
CA GLU A 111 5.14 -5.39 30.64
C GLU A 111 5.59 -6.32 29.50
N ARG A 112 4.88 -6.33 28.37
CA ARG A 112 5.24 -7.13 27.20
C ARG A 112 6.60 -6.77 26.61
N ILE A 113 6.90 -5.47 26.48
CA ILE A 113 8.22 -5.04 26.01
C ILE A 113 9.31 -5.41 27.00
N GLN A 114 9.06 -5.29 28.31
CA GLN A 114 10.02 -5.68 29.32
C GLN A 114 10.31 -7.18 29.24
N GLU A 115 9.30 -8.04 29.06
CA GLU A 115 9.47 -9.49 28.88
C GLU A 115 10.25 -9.82 27.60
N SER A 116 9.87 -9.22 26.47
CA SER A 116 10.56 -9.44 25.18
C SER A 116 12.02 -9.00 25.23
N LEU A 117 12.30 -7.83 25.84
CA LEU A 117 13.67 -7.31 25.98
C LEU A 117 14.47 -7.97 27.10
N SER A 118 13.83 -8.62 28.09
CA SER A 118 14.56 -9.34 29.15
C SER A 118 15.42 -10.48 28.61
N THR A 119 15.12 -10.96 27.39
CA THR A 119 15.95 -11.93 26.67
C THR A 119 17.34 -11.33 26.33
N LEU A 120 17.41 -10.02 26.12
CA LEU A 120 18.66 -9.30 25.92
C LEU A 120 19.25 -9.03 27.31
N MET A 121 20.36 -9.68 27.64
CA MET A 121 21.12 -9.47 28.89
C MET A 121 21.85 -8.11 28.90
N VAL A 122 21.15 -7.04 28.53
CA VAL A 122 21.67 -5.68 28.40
C VAL A 122 20.77 -4.76 29.21
N ASP A 123 21.36 -3.82 29.95
CA ASP A 123 20.60 -2.81 30.67
C ASP A 123 19.93 -1.87 29.66
N PHE A 124 18.59 -1.78 29.72
CA PHE A 124 17.80 -0.95 28.83
C PHE A 124 16.85 -0.04 29.62
N GLU A 125 16.65 1.15 29.09
CA GLU A 125 15.71 2.15 29.59
C GLU A 125 14.62 2.36 28.54
N ILE A 126 13.36 2.47 28.97
CA ILE A 126 12.22 2.78 28.09
C ILE A 126 11.83 4.25 28.31
N PRO A 127 12.44 5.21 27.60
CA PRO A 127 12.15 6.63 27.78
C PRO A 127 10.71 7.04 27.43
N SER A 128 10.04 6.34 26.53
CA SER A 128 8.71 6.74 26.08
C SER A 128 7.92 5.60 25.46
N ILE A 129 6.63 5.54 25.80
CA ILE A 129 5.62 4.69 25.16
C ILE A 129 4.51 5.62 24.69
N ILE A 130 4.20 5.58 23.40
CA ILE A 130 3.13 6.37 22.79
C ILE A 130 2.17 5.46 22.03
N VAL A 131 0.88 5.80 22.05
CA VAL A 131 -0.09 5.16 21.15
C VAL A 131 0.29 5.51 19.72
N SER A 132 0.40 4.51 18.87
CA SER A 132 0.67 4.68 17.45
C SER A 132 -0.65 4.88 16.70
N PRO A 133 -0.73 5.80 15.73
CA PRO A 133 -1.92 5.95 14.90
C PRO A 133 -2.07 4.83 13.84
N ILE A 134 -1.11 3.90 13.77
CA ILE A 134 -1.10 2.79 12.81
C ILE A 134 -2.35 1.93 13.02
N VAL A 135 -3.05 1.65 11.92
CA VAL A 135 -4.25 0.78 11.92
C VAL A 135 -3.84 -0.68 11.81
N GLU A 136 -3.08 -1.01 10.78
CA GLU A 136 -2.71 -2.40 10.47
C GLU A 136 -1.26 -2.49 10.01
N ILE A 137 -0.64 -3.65 10.25
CA ILE A 137 0.72 -3.96 9.87
C ILE A 137 0.72 -5.11 8.88
N PHE A 138 1.30 -4.87 7.71
CA PHE A 138 1.47 -5.85 6.66
C PHE A 138 2.92 -6.32 6.64
N PRO A 139 3.24 -7.48 7.25
CA PRO A 139 4.57 -8.04 7.20
C PRO A 139 4.94 -8.44 5.77
N TYR A 140 6.25 -8.56 5.52
CA TYR A 140 6.73 -8.94 4.20
C TYR A 140 6.35 -10.40 3.94
N THR A 141 5.41 -10.62 3.04
CA THR A 141 5.11 -11.94 2.49
C THR A 141 5.82 -12.07 1.14
N GLU A 142 6.66 -13.10 0.99
CA GLU A 142 7.35 -13.46 -0.26
C GLU A 142 6.37 -13.96 -1.35
N GLU A 143 5.13 -14.29 -1.00
CA GLU A 143 4.16 -14.83 -1.96
C GLU A 143 3.64 -13.81 -2.98
N LEU A 144 3.66 -12.51 -2.66
CA LEU A 144 3.27 -11.44 -3.59
C LEU A 144 4.38 -11.08 -4.59
N ASP A 145 5.64 -11.44 -4.30
CA ASP A 145 6.80 -11.19 -5.17
C ASP A 145 7.08 -12.38 -6.12
N LYS A 146 6.14 -13.33 -6.23
CA LYS A 146 6.17 -14.29 -7.33
C LYS A 146 5.87 -13.51 -8.61
N GLU A 147 6.94 -13.05 -9.24
CA GLU A 147 6.97 -12.60 -10.63
C GLU A 147 5.91 -13.39 -11.41
N LEU A 148 4.94 -12.68 -12.00
CA LEU A 148 4.16 -13.23 -13.10
C LEU A 148 5.17 -13.81 -14.08
N SER A 149 5.35 -15.13 -14.02
CA SER A 149 6.31 -15.86 -14.83
C SER A 149 6.01 -15.48 -16.26
N ARG A 150 6.86 -14.62 -16.84
CA ARG A 150 6.71 -14.15 -18.20
C ARG A 150 6.74 -15.40 -19.07
N ARG A 151 5.57 -15.85 -19.52
CA ARG A 151 5.51 -16.91 -20.52
C ARG A 151 6.33 -16.41 -21.71
N PRO A 152 7.33 -17.16 -22.17
CA PRO A 152 8.10 -16.75 -23.34
C PRO A 152 7.11 -16.53 -24.50
N ALA A 153 7.31 -15.47 -25.29
CA ALA A 153 6.39 -15.05 -26.34
C ALA A 153 6.08 -16.14 -27.40
N GLU A 154 6.87 -17.21 -27.45
CA GLU A 154 6.63 -18.38 -28.29
C GLU A 154 5.40 -19.21 -27.88
N GLU A 155 4.99 -19.21 -26.61
CA GLU A 155 3.78 -19.94 -26.17
C GLU A 155 2.48 -19.21 -26.53
N VAL A 156 2.51 -17.89 -26.74
CA VAL A 156 1.32 -17.11 -27.13
C VAL A 156 0.95 -17.36 -28.59
N LYS A 157 1.96 -17.45 -29.48
CA LYS A 157 1.73 -17.75 -30.91
C LYS A 157 1.12 -19.13 -31.15
N LYS A 158 1.47 -20.11 -30.30
CA LYS A 158 0.96 -21.47 -30.44
C LYS A 158 -0.51 -21.59 -30.06
N VAL A 159 -0.98 -20.76 -29.13
CA VAL A 159 -2.40 -20.71 -28.73
C VAL A 159 -3.24 -19.98 -29.78
N GLU A 160 -2.71 -18.91 -30.39
CA GLU A 160 -3.38 -18.21 -31.50
C GLU A 160 -3.52 -19.10 -32.76
N GLU A 161 -2.49 -19.90 -33.08
CA GLU A 161 -2.55 -20.87 -34.18
C GLU A 161 -3.53 -22.04 -33.90
N GLU A 162 -3.71 -22.45 -32.64
CA GLU A 162 -4.66 -23.50 -32.27
C GLU A 162 -6.13 -23.02 -32.24
N GLU A 163 -6.39 -21.73 -31.98
CA GLU A 163 -7.75 -21.15 -32.01
C GLU A 163 -8.27 -20.89 -33.44
N GLU A 164 -7.39 -20.62 -34.41
CA GLU A 164 -7.78 -20.43 -35.81
C GLU A 164 -8.22 -21.75 -36.50
N ASP A 165 -7.70 -22.90 -36.08
CA ASP A 165 -8.04 -24.21 -36.63
C ASP A 165 -9.42 -24.74 -36.15
N ASP A 166 -9.89 -24.36 -34.95
CA ASP A 166 -11.17 -24.81 -34.41
C ASP A 166 -12.37 -24.00 -34.95
N ALA A 167 -12.15 -22.79 -35.45
CA ALA A 167 -13.18 -21.89 -35.96
C ALA A 167 -13.82 -22.35 -37.31
N GLN A 168 -13.32 -23.40 -37.96
CA GLN A 168 -13.77 -23.80 -39.30
C GLN A 168 -14.94 -24.82 -39.33
N LYS A 169 -15.53 -25.20 -38.20
CA LYS A 169 -16.74 -26.06 -38.15
C LYS A 169 -17.88 -25.46 -37.31
N GLY A 170 -18.53 -24.41 -37.82
CA GLY A 170 -19.71 -23.87 -37.16
C GLY A 170 -20.45 -22.77 -37.91
N LYS A 171 -20.85 -23.01 -39.16
CA LYS A 171 -21.65 -22.07 -39.97
C LYS A 171 -23.05 -21.87 -39.36
N VAL A 172 -23.31 -20.71 -38.74
CA VAL A 172 -24.63 -20.05 -38.78
C VAL A 172 -24.46 -18.63 -39.28
N VAL A 173 -24.94 -18.41 -40.49
CA VAL A 173 -24.92 -17.14 -41.23
C VAL A 173 -26.17 -16.35 -40.87
N PHE A 174 -26.02 -15.18 -40.24
CA PHE A 174 -27.09 -14.17 -40.29
C PHE A 174 -26.94 -13.42 -41.61
N SER A 175 -27.80 -13.75 -42.58
CA SER A 175 -27.89 -13.03 -43.85
C SER A 175 -28.42 -11.63 -43.62
N ALA A 176 -27.59 -10.64 -43.91
CA ALA A 176 -28.05 -9.29 -44.20
C ALA A 176 -28.89 -9.29 -45.49
N SER A 177 -30.11 -8.77 -45.41
CA SER A 177 -30.81 -8.09 -46.50
C SER A 177 -30.86 -6.62 -46.07
N GLY A 178 -30.43 -5.61 -46.82
CA GLY A 178 -30.18 -5.46 -48.24
C GLY A 178 -30.73 -4.08 -48.65
N SER A 179 -30.05 -3.44 -49.62
CA SER A 179 -30.32 -2.13 -50.26
C SER A 179 -29.93 -0.88 -49.44
N GLY A 180 -29.02 0.00 -49.85
CA GLY A 180 -28.35 0.21 -51.14
C GLY A 180 -28.70 1.59 -51.70
N VAL A 181 -27.68 2.43 -51.92
CA VAL A 181 -27.61 3.78 -52.58
C VAL A 181 -26.89 4.77 -51.65
N ASP A 182 -25.58 5.01 -51.83
CA ASP A 182 -24.89 5.93 -52.77
C ASP A 182 -24.70 7.33 -52.13
N ASP A 183 -23.59 7.97 -52.51
CA ASP A 183 -23.14 9.34 -52.18
C ASP A 183 -22.51 9.55 -50.79
N GLU A 184 -21.39 10.24 -50.61
CA GLU A 184 -20.34 10.80 -51.47
C GLU A 184 -19.23 11.22 -50.47
N ASP A 185 -17.98 11.24 -50.92
CA ASP A 185 -16.80 11.65 -50.18
C ASP A 185 -16.92 13.07 -49.57
N GLU A 186 -16.36 13.29 -48.37
CA GLU A 186 -15.62 14.52 -48.02
C GLU A 186 -14.91 14.34 -46.66
N ASP A 187 -13.60 14.14 -46.74
CA ASP A 187 -12.64 14.34 -45.65
C ASP A 187 -12.51 15.84 -45.33
N GLU A 188 -12.36 16.22 -44.05
CA GLU A 188 -11.24 17.04 -43.53
C GLU A 188 -11.54 17.71 -42.15
N GLU A 189 -10.55 17.54 -41.28
CA GLU A 189 -10.05 18.46 -40.22
C GLU A 189 -10.95 18.89 -39.05
N ILE A 190 -10.60 18.39 -37.85
CA ILE A 190 -10.99 18.98 -36.55
C ILE A 190 -9.79 19.79 -36.05
N GLU A 191 -9.88 21.12 -36.13
CA GLU A 191 -8.95 22.06 -35.49
C GLU A 191 -9.27 22.16 -33.98
N GLU A 192 -8.22 22.00 -33.17
CA GLU A 192 -8.14 22.47 -31.78
C GLU A 192 -8.04 24.00 -31.80
N GLU A 193 -8.83 24.74 -30.99
CA GLU A 193 -8.34 25.95 -30.30
C GLU A 193 -9.08 26.15 -28.96
N GLU A 194 -8.28 26.25 -27.90
CA GLU A 194 -8.62 26.74 -26.57
C GLU A 194 -8.88 28.25 -26.61
N GLU A 195 -9.80 28.77 -25.79
CA GLU A 195 -9.56 30.00 -25.01
C GLU A 195 -10.64 30.18 -23.92
N SER A 196 -10.19 30.21 -22.67
CA SER A 196 -10.99 30.59 -21.50
C SER A 196 -10.48 31.93 -20.98
N GLU A 197 -11.23 33.01 -21.22
CA GLU A 197 -11.06 34.28 -20.50
C GLU A 197 -12.00 34.30 -19.29
N ILE A 198 -11.44 34.40 -18.09
CA ILE A 198 -12.17 34.81 -16.89
C ILE A 198 -11.40 35.97 -16.25
N GLU A 199 -11.99 37.17 -16.31
CA GLU A 199 -11.49 38.35 -15.62
C GLU A 199 -12.03 38.39 -14.18
N ASP A 200 -11.12 38.42 -13.21
CA ASP A 200 -11.38 38.67 -11.79
C ASP A 200 -11.61 40.17 -11.56
N GLU A 201 -12.83 40.56 -11.19
CA GLU A 201 -13.15 41.90 -10.70
C GLU A 201 -13.13 41.91 -9.16
N PHE A 202 -12.05 42.47 -8.60
CA PHE A 202 -11.86 42.71 -7.17
C PHE A 202 -12.21 44.17 -6.86
N ASP A 203 -13.40 44.41 -6.31
CA ASP A 203 -13.77 45.71 -5.75
C ASP A 203 -13.72 45.65 -4.22
N GLY A 204 -12.95 46.56 -3.64
CA GLY A 204 -12.73 46.68 -2.20
C GLY A 204 -13.52 47.84 -1.60
N GLU A 205 -14.10 47.59 -0.43
CA GLU A 205 -14.43 48.59 0.61
C GLU A 205 -14.12 48.04 2.00
#